data_AF-A0A2E7EJH1-F1
#
_entry.id   AF-A0A2E7EJH1-F1
#
_cell.length_a   1.000
_cell.length_b   1.000
_cell.length_c   1.000
_cell.angle_alpha   90.00
_cell.angle_beta   90.00
_cell.angle_gamma   90.00
#
_symmetry.space_group_name_H-M   'P 1'
#
loop_
_entity.id
_entity.type
_entity.pdbx_description
1 polymer ?
#
loop_
_entity_poly.entity_id
_entity_poly.type
_entity_poly.pdbx_seq_one_letter_code
_entity_poly.pdbx_strand_id
1 'polypeptide(L)'
;MSFVSFEFTASVSIPLGEHLVQTNRISFLIIVALLTAMAGGMGWGIRGQYGHETGAMVAGVLMGFTLVLFFWPQATSLSAARVVALTVLGISFGGSMTYGQTVGLTHDSPLIGNWAALRWGMLGLMIKGGVWMGFAGVLMGMGFGGKRYRPLEIAMLIPALFVALCVGIWLFNQPFDPENRLLPQLYFSDHWHWEPDSDVKPRRENWGGLLCSLIALAFYTGVIRKDRLARNMAIAGFIAGGIGFPSGQAIQALNAWNPEFFRTGVLSWLEPVLPYMNWWNMMEITFGAVAGFFLAVGLWFNRHMIQETEESDEPTEISPGWEFTLLICHVYFLVGSGFFAVAALSEYQSFGLILCAIPLIGVVGGRYWPYLCALPVAAVPIAGKTLLNLSYQSTDTAIVTGWVLYVIIPMTLSFVLALWLANLGRRGQKSLPFARIGLLFTTWLYFGLNLAFFRIPWPFTEEITGRTPSTVIFIVCSVALTLAVIFAGFRSQASEDAS
;
A
#
# COMPACT_ATOMS: atom_id res chain seq x y z
N MET A 1 -0.98 -69.43 -2.71
CA MET A 1 -1.44 -69.92 -1.40
C MET A 1 -1.23 -68.80 -0.39
N SER A 2 -2.36 -68.34 0.18
CA SER A 2 -2.56 -67.64 1.45
C SER A 2 -1.53 -66.63 1.96
N PHE A 3 -1.94 -65.36 2.07
CA PHE A 3 -1.50 -64.49 3.19
C PHE A 3 -2.65 -63.57 3.65
N VAL A 4 -3.24 -64.01 4.78
CA VAL A 4 -3.75 -63.28 5.96
C VAL A 4 -4.12 -61.80 5.81
N SER A 5 -5.42 -61.53 5.96
CA SER A 5 -6.00 -60.24 6.33
C SER A 5 -5.84 -59.98 7.84
N PHE A 6 -5.33 -58.81 8.20
CA PHE A 6 -5.45 -58.25 9.56
C PHE A 6 -6.29 -56.98 9.48
N GLU A 7 -7.54 -57.08 9.92
CA GLU A 7 -8.35 -55.93 10.31
C GLU A 7 -7.87 -55.44 11.68
N PHE A 8 -7.64 -54.13 11.80
CA PHE A 8 -7.52 -53.47 13.09
C PHE A 8 -8.54 -52.33 13.14
N THR A 9 -9.74 -52.66 13.60
CA THR A 9 -10.75 -51.69 14.04
C THR A 9 -10.39 -51.24 15.45
N ALA A 10 -9.86 -50.02 15.56
CA ALA A 10 -9.77 -49.30 16.82
C ALA A 10 -10.34 -47.89 16.62
N SER A 11 -11.65 -47.76 16.81
CA SER A 11 -12.33 -46.48 16.94
C SER A 11 -12.01 -45.89 18.31
N VAL A 12 -10.97 -45.05 18.39
CA VAL A 12 -10.76 -44.16 19.53
C VAL A 12 -11.41 -42.83 19.19
N SER A 13 -12.59 -42.58 19.74
CA SER A 13 -13.24 -41.27 19.70
C SER A 13 -12.54 -40.32 20.69
N ILE A 14 -11.52 -39.62 20.20
CA ILE A 14 -10.91 -38.49 20.92
C ILE A 14 -11.73 -37.23 20.62
N PRO A 15 -12.18 -36.44 21.62
CA PRO A 15 -12.89 -35.19 21.38
C PRO A 15 -11.93 -34.13 20.84
N LEU A 16 -11.76 -34.09 19.52
CA LEU A 16 -10.86 -33.19 18.77
C LEU A 16 -11.58 -31.93 18.27
N GLY A 17 -12.49 -31.35 19.06
CA GLY A 17 -13.46 -30.36 18.59
C GLY A 17 -13.02 -28.89 18.58
N GLU A 18 -12.26 -28.42 19.58
CA GLU A 18 -12.02 -26.96 19.73
C GLU A 18 -10.56 -26.56 19.52
N HIS A 19 -9.60 -27.34 20.03
CA HIS A 19 -8.17 -27.05 19.90
C HIS A 19 -7.70 -27.05 18.42
N LEU A 20 -8.18 -27.97 17.58
CA LEU A 20 -7.82 -28.01 16.15
C LEU A 20 -8.42 -26.84 15.36
N VAL A 21 -9.67 -26.47 15.64
CA VAL A 21 -10.35 -25.33 14.99
C VAL A 21 -9.67 -24.01 15.38
N GLN A 22 -9.27 -23.87 16.64
CA GLN A 22 -8.55 -22.69 17.13
C GLN A 22 -7.11 -22.62 16.61
N THR A 23 -6.41 -23.76 16.54
CA THR A 23 -5.06 -23.86 15.94
C THR A 23 -5.10 -23.51 14.45
N ASN A 24 -6.12 -23.97 13.71
CA ASN A 24 -6.31 -23.63 12.30
C ASN A 24 -6.55 -22.12 12.07
N ARG A 25 -7.22 -21.44 13.01
CA ARG A 25 -7.50 -19.99 12.96
C ARG A 25 -6.25 -19.14 13.22
N ILE A 26 -5.44 -19.50 14.22
CA ILE A 26 -4.20 -18.76 14.53
C ILE A 26 -3.18 -18.95 13.40
N SER A 27 -3.00 -20.18 12.92
CA SER A 27 -2.11 -20.45 11.79
C SER A 27 -2.54 -19.70 10.53
N PHE A 28 -3.84 -19.63 10.26
CA PHE A 28 -4.36 -18.81 9.15
C PHE A 28 -4.02 -17.33 9.33
N LEU A 29 -4.30 -16.75 10.52
CA LEU A 29 -3.96 -15.35 10.80
C LEU A 29 -2.47 -15.08 10.58
N ILE A 30 -1.59 -15.92 11.13
CA ILE A 30 -0.15 -15.74 10.99
C ILE A 30 0.26 -15.75 9.52
N ILE A 31 -0.21 -16.74 8.74
CA ILE A 31 0.11 -16.85 7.31
C ILE A 31 -0.36 -15.61 6.56
N VAL A 32 -1.62 -15.18 6.76
CA VAL A 32 -2.16 -14.03 6.04
C VAL A 32 -1.44 -12.74 6.45
N ALA A 33 -1.17 -12.55 7.74
CA ALA A 33 -0.45 -11.38 8.22
C ALA A 33 0.98 -11.32 7.67
N LEU A 34 1.70 -12.46 7.59
CA LEU A 34 3.03 -12.53 7.00
C LEU A 34 3.01 -12.27 5.48
N LEU A 35 2.02 -12.82 4.76
CA LEU A 35 1.89 -12.58 3.32
C LEU A 35 1.52 -11.12 3.03
N THR A 36 0.63 -10.52 3.83
CA THR A 36 0.34 -9.09 3.70
C THR A 36 1.54 -8.23 4.11
N ALA A 37 2.37 -8.67 5.07
CA ALA A 37 3.64 -8.03 5.38
C ALA A 37 4.62 -8.09 4.19
N MET A 38 4.74 -9.23 3.52
CA MET A 38 5.58 -9.36 2.31
C MET A 38 5.06 -8.47 1.17
N ALA A 39 3.75 -8.44 0.94
CA ALA A 39 3.11 -7.56 -0.02
C ALA A 39 3.35 -6.08 0.30
N GLY A 40 3.15 -5.69 1.56
CA GLY A 40 3.36 -4.33 2.03
C GLY A 40 4.82 -3.92 1.95
N GLY A 41 5.76 -4.75 2.41
CA GLY A 41 7.19 -4.45 2.40
C GLY A 41 7.77 -4.35 1.00
N MET A 42 7.37 -5.27 0.10
CA MET A 42 7.74 -5.17 -1.31
C MET A 42 7.14 -3.92 -1.96
N GLY A 43 5.84 -3.68 -1.80
CA GLY A 43 5.17 -2.55 -2.43
C GLY A 43 5.68 -1.20 -1.93
N TRP A 44 5.97 -1.08 -0.62
CA TRP A 44 6.48 0.16 -0.04
C TRP A 44 7.96 0.40 -0.36
N GLY A 45 8.78 -0.66 -0.38
CA GLY A 45 10.16 -0.58 -0.84
C GLY A 45 10.27 -0.16 -2.31
N ILE A 46 9.39 -0.68 -3.17
CA ILE A 46 9.29 -0.22 -4.57
C ILE A 46 8.87 1.26 -4.59
N ARG A 47 7.83 1.64 -3.86
CA ARG A 47 7.35 3.03 -3.75
C ARG A 47 8.47 4.00 -3.39
N GLY A 48 9.42 3.59 -2.55
CA GLY A 48 10.60 4.38 -2.19
C GLY A 48 11.39 5.00 -3.33
N GLN A 49 11.34 4.36 -4.49
CA GLN A 49 12.12 4.74 -5.66
C GLN A 49 11.35 5.66 -6.60
N TYR A 50 10.03 5.49 -6.61
CA TYR A 50 9.12 6.26 -7.46
C TYR A 50 8.57 7.49 -6.74
N GLY A 51 8.51 7.46 -5.41
CA GLY A 51 8.02 8.53 -4.52
C GLY A 51 6.53 8.86 -4.71
N HIS A 52 6.08 9.85 -3.92
CA HIS A 52 4.78 10.51 -4.03
C HIS A 52 3.55 9.59 -3.81
N GLU A 53 2.36 10.13 -4.02
CA GLU A 53 1.04 9.49 -3.92
C GLU A 53 0.92 8.32 -4.90
N THR A 54 1.44 8.52 -6.11
CA THR A 54 1.34 7.55 -7.20
C THR A 54 2.23 6.33 -7.01
N GLY A 55 3.39 6.46 -6.37
CA GLY A 55 4.22 5.31 -6.00
C GLY A 55 3.57 4.44 -4.94
N ALA A 56 2.85 5.05 -3.99
CA ALA A 56 2.21 4.35 -2.88
C ALA A 56 1.06 3.43 -3.31
N MET A 57 0.47 3.68 -4.48
CA MET A 57 -0.54 2.82 -5.09
C MET A 57 -0.09 1.36 -5.21
N VAL A 58 1.19 1.10 -5.48
CA VAL A 58 1.76 -0.26 -5.60
C VAL A 58 1.52 -1.09 -4.34
N ALA A 59 1.79 -0.51 -3.17
CA ALA A 59 1.58 -1.18 -1.90
C ALA A 59 0.09 -1.51 -1.68
N GLY A 60 -0.81 -0.60 -2.08
CA GLY A 60 -2.25 -0.83 -2.01
C GLY A 60 -2.75 -1.92 -2.94
N VAL A 61 -2.18 -2.04 -4.14
CA VAL A 61 -2.51 -3.11 -5.08
C VAL A 61 -2.14 -4.48 -4.46
N LEU A 62 -0.88 -4.63 -4.03
CA LEU A 62 -0.37 -5.91 -3.53
C LEU A 62 -1.05 -6.33 -2.22
N MET A 63 -1.23 -5.39 -1.27
CA MET A 63 -1.92 -5.69 -0.02
C MET A 63 -3.42 -5.95 -0.25
N GLY A 64 -4.08 -5.14 -1.07
CA GLY A 64 -5.50 -5.30 -1.38
C GLY A 64 -5.81 -6.66 -2.00
N PHE A 65 -5.04 -7.07 -3.02
CA PHE A 65 -5.20 -8.39 -3.64
C PHE A 65 -4.94 -9.52 -2.65
N THR A 66 -3.89 -9.40 -1.83
CA THR A 66 -3.56 -10.39 -0.80
C THR A 66 -4.69 -10.55 0.22
N LEU A 67 -5.25 -9.45 0.70
CA LEU A 67 -6.34 -9.50 1.69
C LEU A 67 -7.62 -10.07 1.09
N VAL A 68 -8.00 -9.67 -0.13
CA VAL A 68 -9.17 -10.25 -0.82
C VAL A 68 -9.01 -11.75 -1.02
N LEU A 69 -7.82 -12.21 -1.44
CA LEU A 69 -7.53 -13.61 -1.69
C LEU A 69 -7.87 -14.51 -0.49
N PHE A 70 -7.61 -14.03 0.73
CA PHE A 70 -7.76 -14.82 1.95
C PHE A 70 -9.04 -14.52 2.73
N PHE A 71 -9.48 -13.25 2.78
CA PHE A 71 -10.62 -12.85 3.61
C PHE A 71 -11.97 -12.92 2.90
N TRP A 72 -11.97 -12.94 1.57
CA TRP A 72 -13.22 -12.82 0.83
C TRP A 72 -13.27 -13.61 -0.48
N PRO A 73 -12.89 -14.91 -0.50
CA PRO A 73 -12.72 -15.70 -1.73
C PRO A 73 -14.01 -16.03 -2.50
N GLN A 74 -15.17 -15.91 -1.85
CA GLN A 74 -16.49 -16.23 -2.43
C GLN A 74 -17.29 -14.99 -2.88
N ALA A 75 -16.75 -13.79 -2.66
CA ALA A 75 -17.35 -12.56 -3.17
C ALA A 75 -17.38 -12.57 -4.71
N THR A 76 -18.13 -11.65 -5.28
CA THR A 76 -18.04 -11.33 -6.71
C THR A 76 -16.68 -10.72 -7.05
N SER A 77 -16.22 -10.94 -8.28
CA SER A 77 -14.99 -10.33 -8.80
C SER A 77 -15.04 -8.79 -8.77
N LEU A 78 -16.21 -8.17 -8.98
CA LEU A 78 -16.36 -6.72 -8.99
C LEU A 78 -16.21 -6.11 -7.59
N SER A 79 -16.83 -6.69 -6.57
CA SER A 79 -16.66 -6.22 -5.18
C SER A 79 -15.24 -6.41 -4.68
N ALA A 80 -14.62 -7.54 -5.02
CA ALA A 80 -13.19 -7.73 -4.80
C ALA A 80 -12.33 -6.65 -5.49
N ALA A 81 -12.59 -6.36 -6.77
CA ALA A 81 -11.88 -5.30 -7.48
C ALA A 81 -12.08 -3.92 -6.83
N ARG A 82 -13.28 -3.63 -6.29
CA ARG A 82 -13.56 -2.40 -5.54
C ARG A 82 -12.72 -2.31 -4.26
N VAL A 83 -12.63 -3.40 -3.49
CA VAL A 83 -11.77 -3.45 -2.30
C VAL A 83 -10.31 -3.15 -2.67
N VAL A 84 -9.78 -3.81 -3.70
CA VAL A 84 -8.40 -3.58 -4.15
C VAL A 84 -8.23 -2.12 -4.56
N ALA A 85 -9.10 -1.59 -5.43
CA ALA A 85 -9.02 -0.22 -5.90
C ALA A 85 -9.17 0.82 -4.77
N LEU A 86 -10.07 0.61 -3.81
CA LEU A 86 -10.22 1.49 -2.65
C LEU A 86 -8.99 1.43 -1.72
N THR A 87 -8.35 0.27 -1.61
CA THR A 87 -7.08 0.14 -0.88
C THR A 87 -5.95 0.89 -1.57
N VAL A 88 -5.87 0.80 -2.91
CA VAL A 88 -4.95 1.58 -3.75
C VAL A 88 -5.11 3.07 -3.53
N LEU A 89 -6.34 3.56 -3.60
CA LEU A 89 -6.65 4.98 -3.42
C LEU A 89 -6.44 5.43 -1.97
N GLY A 90 -6.77 4.61 -0.98
CA GLY A 90 -6.57 4.97 0.42
C GLY A 90 -5.09 5.12 0.77
N ILE A 91 -4.22 4.29 0.18
CA ILE A 91 -2.78 4.41 0.38
C ILE A 91 -2.19 5.59 -0.40
N SER A 92 -2.72 5.97 -1.56
CA SER A 92 -2.18 7.13 -2.29
C SER A 92 -2.41 8.45 -1.54
N PHE A 93 -3.47 8.57 -0.73
CA PHE A 93 -3.79 9.81 0.00
C PHE A 93 -2.63 10.35 0.83
N GLY A 94 -1.96 9.48 1.58
CA GLY A 94 -0.90 9.89 2.50
C GLY A 94 0.41 10.27 1.81
N GLY A 95 0.56 10.02 0.50
CA GLY A 95 1.77 10.36 -0.24
C GLY A 95 2.06 11.85 -0.35
N SER A 96 1.09 12.70 -0.01
CA SER A 96 1.20 14.15 0.03
C SER A 96 1.91 14.69 1.29
N MET A 97 2.19 13.85 2.29
CA MET A 97 2.94 14.26 3.49
C MET A 97 4.44 14.23 3.25
N THR A 98 5.09 15.35 3.58
CA THR A 98 6.54 15.39 3.73
C THR A 98 6.95 14.59 4.96
N TYR A 99 7.87 13.64 4.81
CA TYR A 99 8.40 12.86 5.95
C TYR A 99 9.92 12.69 5.92
N GLY A 100 10.61 13.00 4.82
CA GLY A 100 12.06 12.85 4.73
C GLY A 100 12.81 13.68 5.78
N GLN A 101 12.38 14.91 6.01
CA GLN A 101 12.90 15.77 7.09
C GLN A 101 12.57 15.22 8.48
N THR A 102 11.39 14.63 8.67
CA THR A 102 11.03 13.93 9.92
C THR A 102 11.93 12.73 10.21
N VAL A 103 12.29 11.99 9.16
CA VAL A 103 13.28 10.92 9.23
C VAL A 103 14.65 11.50 9.59
N GLY A 104 15.04 12.64 8.99
CA GLY A 104 16.28 13.36 9.30
C GLY A 104 16.48 13.64 10.79
N LEU A 105 15.42 14.08 11.48
CA LEU A 105 15.41 14.31 12.95
C LEU A 105 15.87 13.12 13.80
N THR A 106 15.87 11.91 13.23
CA THR A 106 16.20 10.68 13.94
C THR A 106 17.57 10.09 13.58
N HIS A 107 18.23 10.56 12.52
CA HIS A 107 19.45 9.90 12.05
C HIS A 107 20.48 10.80 11.34
N ASP A 108 20.18 12.09 11.12
CA ASP A 108 21.15 13.00 10.52
C ASP A 108 22.33 13.22 11.47
N SER A 109 23.55 13.24 10.91
CA SER A 109 24.80 13.28 11.68
C SER A 109 24.85 14.36 12.77
N PRO A 110 24.38 15.62 12.54
CA PRO A 110 24.38 16.65 13.57
C PRO A 110 23.46 16.35 14.76
N LEU A 111 22.47 15.46 14.59
CA LEU A 111 21.45 15.15 15.59
C LEU A 111 21.72 13.86 16.36
N ILE A 112 22.78 13.12 16.00
CA ILE A 112 23.20 11.94 16.76
C ILE A 112 23.62 12.36 18.18
N GLY A 113 23.00 11.75 19.19
CA GLY A 113 23.14 12.13 20.59
C GLY A 113 22.01 13.03 21.12
N ASN A 114 21.21 13.65 20.24
CA ASN A 114 20.03 14.43 20.62
C ASN A 114 18.78 13.55 20.77
N TRP A 115 18.60 12.97 21.96
CA TRP A 115 17.47 12.09 22.25
C TRP A 115 16.09 12.78 22.16
N ALA A 116 16.03 14.10 22.33
CA ALA A 116 14.80 14.86 22.20
C ALA A 116 14.36 14.95 20.73
N ALA A 117 15.30 15.28 19.82
CA ALA A 117 15.05 15.28 18.38
C ALA A 117 14.63 13.89 17.89
N LEU A 118 15.30 12.83 18.34
CA LEU A 118 14.96 11.44 18.01
C LEU A 118 13.51 11.11 18.41
N ARG A 119 13.10 11.39 19.66
CA ARG A 119 11.74 11.13 20.14
C ARG A 119 10.71 11.95 19.38
N TRP A 120 11.03 13.20 19.06
CA TRP A 120 10.16 14.09 18.31
C TRP A 120 9.95 13.61 16.87
N GLY A 121 11.02 13.19 16.19
CA GLY A 121 10.97 12.58 14.87
C GLY A 121 10.14 11.29 14.89
N MET A 122 10.37 10.39 15.86
CA MET A 122 9.60 9.15 16.00
C MET A 122 8.10 9.40 16.26
N LEU A 123 7.76 10.42 17.06
CA LEU A 123 6.37 10.84 17.27
C LEU A 123 5.75 11.37 15.98
N GLY A 124 6.48 12.21 15.24
CA GLY A 124 6.05 12.71 13.93
C GLY A 124 5.78 11.60 12.93
N LEU A 125 6.66 10.58 12.89
CA LEU A 125 6.48 9.40 12.04
C LEU A 125 5.29 8.53 12.48
N MET A 126 5.06 8.38 13.78
CA MET A 126 3.87 7.70 14.30
C MET A 126 2.59 8.37 13.82
N ILE A 127 2.50 9.71 13.91
CA ILE A 127 1.33 10.47 13.48
C ILE A 127 1.17 10.40 11.96
N LYS A 128 2.23 10.69 11.20
CA LYS A 128 2.19 10.67 9.73
C LYS A 128 1.87 9.28 9.20
N GLY A 129 2.51 8.24 9.73
CA GLY A 129 2.23 6.85 9.40
C GLY A 129 0.78 6.47 9.72
N GLY A 130 0.30 6.85 10.89
CA GLY A 130 -1.08 6.59 11.29
C GLY A 130 -2.10 7.27 10.39
N VAL A 131 -1.93 8.55 10.07
CA VAL A 131 -2.82 9.25 9.12
C VAL A 131 -2.81 8.56 7.76
N TRP A 132 -1.63 8.17 7.27
CA TRP A 132 -1.46 7.53 5.98
C TRP A 132 -2.22 6.20 5.88
N MET A 133 -1.95 5.28 6.79
CA MET A 133 -2.58 3.97 6.78
C MET A 133 -4.02 4.00 7.33
N GLY A 134 -4.41 5.06 8.03
CA GLY A 134 -5.79 5.31 8.41
C GLY A 134 -6.71 5.51 7.19
N PHE A 135 -6.25 6.26 6.17
CA PHE A 135 -6.97 6.37 4.90
C PHE A 135 -7.07 5.04 4.16
N ALA A 136 -5.97 4.28 4.13
CA ALA A 136 -5.95 2.93 3.59
C ALA A 136 -7.01 2.05 4.27
N GLY A 137 -7.02 2.06 5.61
CA GLY A 137 -7.95 1.30 6.42
C GLY A 137 -9.41 1.68 6.18
N VAL A 138 -9.76 2.97 6.25
CA VAL A 138 -11.17 3.38 6.10
C VAL A 138 -11.72 3.06 4.72
N LEU A 139 -10.97 3.35 3.64
CA LEU A 139 -11.44 3.06 2.27
C LEU A 139 -11.48 1.56 1.99
N MET A 140 -10.51 0.79 2.47
CA MET A 140 -10.55 -0.67 2.39
C MET A 140 -11.75 -1.23 3.16
N GLY A 141 -12.04 -0.72 4.36
CA GLY A 141 -13.19 -1.12 5.15
C GLY A 141 -14.53 -0.75 4.50
N MET A 142 -14.61 0.38 3.79
CA MET A 142 -15.77 0.72 2.96
C MET A 142 -16.01 -0.33 1.86
N GLY A 143 -14.93 -0.88 1.29
CA GLY A 143 -15.01 -1.94 0.29
C GLY A 143 -15.52 -3.28 0.85
N PHE A 144 -15.03 -3.68 2.03
CA PHE A 144 -15.43 -4.95 2.66
C PHE A 144 -16.78 -4.87 3.41
N GLY A 145 -17.21 -3.67 3.83
CA GLY A 145 -18.30 -3.47 4.80
C GLY A 145 -19.71 -3.62 4.25
N GLY A 146 -19.87 -3.91 2.95
CA GLY A 146 -21.16 -4.09 2.28
C GLY A 146 -22.05 -2.84 2.20
N LYS A 147 -21.64 -1.72 2.80
CA LYS A 147 -22.39 -0.45 2.72
C LYS A 147 -22.27 0.15 1.33
N ARG A 148 -23.42 0.40 0.70
CA ARG A 148 -23.48 1.03 -0.62
C ARG A 148 -23.22 2.53 -0.55
N TYR A 149 -22.05 2.97 -0.99
CA TYR A 149 -21.76 4.38 -1.25
C TYR A 149 -22.18 4.74 -2.67
N ARG A 150 -22.82 5.90 -2.88
CA ARG A 150 -23.22 6.33 -4.24
C ARG A 150 -22.16 7.25 -4.87
N PRO A 151 -22.01 7.28 -6.20
CA PRO A 151 -21.01 8.16 -6.84
C PRO A 151 -21.25 9.65 -6.53
N LEU A 152 -22.51 10.10 -6.54
CA LEU A 152 -22.86 11.47 -6.17
C LEU A 152 -22.54 11.78 -4.70
N GLU A 153 -22.77 10.81 -3.81
CA GLU A 153 -22.43 10.91 -2.40
C GLU A 153 -20.91 11.11 -2.21
N ILE A 154 -20.10 10.31 -2.90
CA ILE A 154 -18.64 10.45 -2.90
C ILE A 154 -18.20 11.78 -3.52
N ALA A 155 -18.82 12.20 -4.61
CA ALA A 155 -18.53 13.48 -5.26
C ALA A 155 -18.79 14.68 -4.35
N MET A 156 -19.82 14.62 -3.49
CA MET A 156 -20.11 15.65 -2.48
C MET A 156 -19.20 15.54 -1.25
N LEU A 157 -18.78 14.33 -0.89
CA LEU A 157 -17.87 14.10 0.24
C LEU A 157 -16.48 14.68 -0.02
N ILE A 158 -15.95 14.59 -1.24
CA ILE A 158 -14.60 15.06 -1.59
C ILE A 158 -14.40 16.55 -1.25
N PRO A 159 -15.26 17.50 -1.68
CA PRO A 159 -15.17 18.91 -1.27
C PRO A 159 -15.23 19.09 0.25
N ALA A 160 -16.07 18.33 0.97
CA ALA A 160 -16.13 18.41 2.43
C ALA A 160 -14.83 17.95 3.09
N LEU A 161 -14.20 16.88 2.58
CA LEU A 161 -12.88 16.43 3.03
C LEU A 161 -11.79 17.46 2.71
N PHE A 162 -11.90 18.15 1.58
CA PHE A 162 -10.97 19.23 1.22
C PHE A 162 -11.12 20.45 2.14
N VAL A 163 -12.35 20.82 2.52
CA VAL A 163 -12.58 21.85 3.55
C VAL A 163 -11.96 21.43 4.88
N ALA A 164 -12.16 20.17 5.30
CA ALA A 164 -11.52 19.63 6.50
C ALA A 164 -9.98 19.66 6.42
N LEU A 165 -9.41 19.41 5.23
CA LEU A 165 -7.98 19.54 4.96
C LEU A 165 -7.50 20.98 5.19
N CYS A 166 -8.18 21.97 4.59
CA CYS A 166 -7.82 23.37 4.76
C CYS A 166 -7.90 23.82 6.22
N VAL A 167 -8.96 23.39 6.94
CA VAL A 167 -9.12 23.66 8.37
C VAL A 167 -7.98 23.04 9.17
N GLY A 168 -7.61 21.78 8.91
CA GLY A 168 -6.51 21.13 9.63
C GLY A 168 -5.14 21.74 9.33
N ILE A 169 -4.89 22.18 8.08
CA ILE A 169 -3.67 22.93 7.75
C ILE A 169 -3.63 24.24 8.54
N TRP A 170 -4.74 24.98 8.59
CA TRP A 170 -4.83 26.23 9.34
C TRP A 170 -4.62 26.02 10.85
N LEU A 171 -5.17 24.95 11.42
CA LEU A 171 -5.06 24.66 12.85
C LEU A 171 -3.67 24.16 13.28
N PHE A 172 -3.05 23.28 12.50
CA PHE A 172 -1.88 22.53 12.95
C PHE A 172 -0.60 22.81 12.16
N ASN A 173 -0.72 23.28 10.91
CA ASN A 173 0.40 23.47 10.00
C ASN A 173 0.60 24.94 9.59
N GLN A 174 -0.01 25.88 10.33
CA GLN A 174 0.22 27.32 10.21
C GLN A 174 0.58 27.91 11.58
N PRO A 175 1.31 29.05 11.63
CA PRO A 175 1.91 29.75 10.49
C PRO A 175 3.08 28.97 9.88
N PHE A 176 3.35 29.17 8.60
CA PHE A 176 4.56 28.66 7.95
C PHE A 176 5.21 29.79 7.16
N ASP A 177 6.19 30.44 7.78
CA ASP A 177 6.95 31.56 7.24
C ASP A 177 8.44 31.39 7.61
N PRO A 178 9.19 30.60 6.81
CA PRO A 178 10.60 30.34 7.04
C PRO A 178 11.48 31.59 6.99
N GLU A 179 11.09 32.64 6.26
CA GLU A 179 11.87 33.89 6.14
C GLU A 179 11.98 34.60 7.51
N ASN A 180 10.89 34.58 8.27
CA ASN A 180 10.84 35.13 9.63
C ASN A 180 11.09 34.08 10.73
N ARG A 181 11.54 32.87 10.36
CA ARG A 181 11.74 31.72 11.26
C ARG A 181 10.49 31.33 12.05
N LEU A 182 9.31 31.53 11.47
CA LEU A 182 8.03 31.17 12.07
C LEU A 182 7.58 29.82 11.50
N LEU A 183 7.59 28.80 12.34
CA LEU A 183 7.11 27.46 12.00
C LEU A 183 5.88 27.10 12.83
N PRO A 184 5.07 26.12 12.38
CA PRO A 184 3.93 25.65 13.15
C PRO A 184 4.35 25.15 14.53
N GLN A 185 3.46 25.28 15.52
CA GLN A 185 3.75 24.81 16.88
C GLN A 185 4.03 23.30 16.93
N LEU A 186 3.31 22.52 16.12
CA LEU A 186 3.51 21.09 15.96
C LEU A 186 4.16 20.82 14.59
N TYR A 187 5.47 20.97 14.55
CA TYR A 187 6.27 20.83 13.33
C TYR A 187 7.26 19.68 13.44
N PHE A 188 7.16 18.70 12.53
CA PHE A 188 7.92 17.46 12.57
C PHE A 188 9.02 17.38 11.50
N SER A 189 9.48 18.51 10.98
CA SER A 189 10.55 18.56 9.98
C SER A 189 11.70 19.44 10.48
N ASP A 190 12.71 19.68 9.65
CA ASP A 190 13.93 20.36 10.05
C ASP A 190 13.64 21.75 10.65
N HIS A 191 14.18 22.01 11.83
CA HIS A 191 13.82 23.16 12.64
C HIS A 191 15.08 23.74 13.32
N TRP A 192 15.24 25.07 13.32
CA TRP A 192 16.39 25.75 13.94
C TRP A 192 16.58 25.46 15.43
N HIS A 193 15.52 25.06 16.13
CA HIS A 193 15.59 24.53 17.51
C HIS A 193 16.56 23.35 17.65
N TRP A 194 16.60 22.44 16.68
CA TRP A 194 17.46 21.26 16.71
C TRP A 194 18.85 21.57 16.16
N GLU A 195 18.94 22.49 15.20
CA GLU A 195 20.17 22.89 14.52
C GLU A 195 20.26 24.42 14.41
N PRO A 196 20.69 25.13 15.47
CA PRO A 196 20.64 26.60 15.53
C PRO A 196 21.53 27.31 14.51
N ASP A 197 22.67 26.69 14.20
CA ASP A 197 23.74 27.26 13.38
C ASP A 197 23.76 26.71 11.94
N SER A 198 22.83 25.80 11.60
CA SER A 198 22.73 25.20 10.27
C SER A 198 21.87 26.04 9.31
N ASP A 199 22.17 25.96 8.00
CA ASP A 199 21.29 26.47 6.94
C ASP A 199 20.11 25.51 6.72
N VAL A 200 19.15 25.55 7.64
CA VAL A 200 17.97 24.70 7.62
C VAL A 200 16.99 25.19 6.54
N LYS A 201 16.41 24.27 5.76
CA LYS A 201 15.36 24.56 4.75
C LYS A 201 14.04 23.87 5.10
N PRO A 202 13.27 24.38 6.08
CA PRO A 202 12.00 23.78 6.48
C PRO A 202 11.06 23.59 5.29
N ARG A 203 10.43 22.42 5.16
CA ARG A 203 9.37 22.17 4.18
C ARG A 203 7.99 22.35 4.79
N ARG A 204 7.04 22.79 3.97
CA ARG A 204 5.64 22.89 4.41
C ARG A 204 5.10 21.49 4.72
N GLU A 205 4.41 21.38 5.85
CA GLU A 205 3.72 20.15 6.27
C GLU A 205 2.20 20.29 6.06
N ASN A 206 1.53 19.17 5.84
CA ASN A 206 0.07 19.10 5.68
C ASN A 206 -0.56 17.93 6.47
N TRP A 207 0.20 17.32 7.39
CA TRP A 207 -0.24 16.14 8.15
C TRP A 207 -1.50 16.45 8.99
N GLY A 208 -1.63 17.66 9.50
CA GLY A 208 -2.78 18.09 10.30
C GLY A 208 -4.03 18.26 9.45
N GLY A 209 -3.86 18.76 8.22
CA GLY A 209 -4.93 18.78 7.21
C GLY A 209 -5.46 17.37 6.92
N LEU A 210 -4.57 16.46 6.59
CA LEU A 210 -4.94 15.06 6.29
C LEU A 210 -5.52 14.34 7.51
N LEU A 211 -5.04 14.63 8.73
CA LEU A 211 -5.64 14.12 9.95
C LEU A 211 -7.10 14.58 10.10
N CYS A 212 -7.39 15.86 9.89
CA CYS A 212 -8.76 16.37 9.93
C CYS A 212 -9.65 15.74 8.85
N SER A 213 -9.14 15.57 7.63
CA SER A 213 -9.86 14.86 6.57
C SER A 213 -10.10 13.39 6.91
N LEU A 214 -9.13 12.70 7.52
CA LEU A 214 -9.30 11.32 7.96
C LEU A 214 -10.37 11.21 9.05
N ILE A 215 -10.35 12.12 10.04
CA ILE A 215 -11.36 12.18 11.09
C ILE A 215 -12.75 12.43 10.48
N ALA A 216 -12.86 13.37 9.53
CA ALA A 216 -14.12 13.65 8.85
C ALA A 216 -14.64 12.43 8.06
N LEU A 217 -13.76 11.72 7.35
CA LEU A 217 -14.10 10.51 6.61
C LEU A 217 -14.51 9.36 7.54
N ALA A 218 -13.77 9.14 8.64
CA ALA A 218 -14.08 8.13 9.65
C ALA A 218 -15.39 8.45 10.40
N PHE A 219 -15.67 9.73 10.64
CA PHE A 219 -16.93 10.19 11.21
C PHE A 219 -18.09 9.95 10.24
N TYR A 220 -17.92 10.36 8.98
CA TYR A 220 -18.92 10.16 7.94
C TYR A 220 -19.29 8.67 7.79
N THR A 221 -18.28 7.82 7.61
CA THR A 221 -18.48 6.37 7.44
C THR A 221 -19.02 5.72 8.72
N GLY A 222 -18.42 6.00 9.88
CA GLY A 222 -18.77 5.35 11.14
C GLY A 222 -20.06 5.81 11.80
N VAL A 223 -20.40 7.10 11.69
CA VAL A 223 -21.53 7.72 12.39
C VAL A 223 -22.71 7.95 11.46
N ILE A 224 -22.48 8.60 10.32
CA ILE A 224 -23.56 8.93 9.38
C ILE A 224 -23.99 7.68 8.60
N ARG A 225 -23.04 6.96 8.01
CA ARG A 225 -23.30 5.75 7.23
C ARG A 225 -23.41 4.48 8.08
N LYS A 226 -23.02 4.56 9.36
CA LYS A 226 -23.01 3.44 10.32
C LYS A 226 -22.25 2.22 9.79
N ASP A 227 -21.19 2.47 9.01
CA ASP A 227 -20.26 1.47 8.53
C ASP A 227 -19.22 1.20 9.62
N ARG A 228 -19.49 0.18 10.43
CA ARG A 228 -18.63 -0.18 11.56
C ARG A 228 -17.29 -0.72 11.08
N LEU A 229 -17.26 -1.42 9.93
CA LEU A 229 -16.02 -1.98 9.40
C LEU A 229 -15.11 -0.86 8.89
N ALA A 230 -15.62 0.08 8.09
CA ALA A 230 -14.86 1.25 7.64
C ALA A 230 -14.25 2.02 8.83
N ARG A 231 -15.05 2.30 9.86
CA ARG A 231 -14.57 2.99 11.07
C ARG A 231 -13.50 2.19 11.82
N ASN A 232 -13.73 0.90 12.05
CA ASN A 232 -12.79 0.06 12.78
C ASN A 232 -11.48 -0.11 12.00
N MET A 233 -11.56 -0.20 10.67
CA MET A 233 -10.38 -0.24 9.82
C MET A 233 -9.67 1.10 9.72
N ALA A 234 -10.35 2.25 9.86
CA ALA A 234 -9.69 3.54 10.02
C ALA A 234 -8.74 3.54 11.24
N ILE A 235 -9.22 3.00 12.38
CA ILE A 235 -8.44 2.87 13.62
C ILE A 235 -7.31 1.85 13.45
N ALA A 236 -7.63 0.66 12.92
CA ALA A 236 -6.63 -0.39 12.72
C ALA A 236 -5.54 0.06 11.75
N GLY A 237 -5.90 0.77 10.68
CA GLY A 237 -4.99 1.41 9.75
C GLY A 237 -4.11 2.46 10.44
N PHE A 238 -4.71 3.32 11.26
CA PHE A 238 -3.95 4.31 12.03
C PHE A 238 -2.92 3.66 12.97
N ILE A 239 -3.30 2.59 13.66
CA ILE A 239 -2.37 1.84 14.51
C ILE A 239 -1.29 1.16 13.65
N ALA A 240 -1.67 0.52 12.54
CA ALA A 240 -0.75 -0.19 11.66
C ALA A 240 0.33 0.73 11.10
N GLY A 241 -0.05 1.92 10.63
CA GLY A 241 0.91 2.90 10.14
C GLY A 241 1.69 3.59 11.26
N GLY A 242 1.04 3.86 12.40
CA GLY A 242 1.67 4.50 13.54
C GLY A 242 2.70 3.62 14.25
N ILE A 243 2.54 2.29 14.21
CA ILE A 243 3.58 1.35 14.63
C ILE A 243 4.60 1.16 13.50
N GLY A 244 4.12 0.98 12.27
CA GLY A 244 4.97 0.63 11.13
C GLY A 244 6.05 1.66 10.83
N PHE A 245 5.72 2.95 10.78
CA PHE A 245 6.68 3.97 10.36
C PHE A 245 7.83 4.13 11.38
N PRO A 246 7.56 4.29 12.69
CA PRO A 246 8.62 4.28 13.69
C PRO A 246 9.41 2.97 13.73
N SER A 247 8.77 1.80 13.52
CA SER A 247 9.50 0.53 13.44
C SER A 247 10.47 0.47 12.26
N GLY A 248 10.05 0.96 11.09
CA GLY A 248 10.95 1.09 9.94
C GLY A 248 12.10 2.05 10.23
N GLN A 249 11.79 3.22 10.80
CA GLN A 249 12.81 4.23 11.09
C GLN A 249 13.77 3.79 12.19
N ALA A 250 13.32 2.98 13.16
CA ALA A 250 14.16 2.46 14.22
C ALA A 250 15.35 1.67 13.67
N ILE A 251 15.20 0.97 12.55
CA ILE A 251 16.31 0.22 11.93
C ILE A 251 17.36 1.18 11.34
N GLN A 252 16.92 2.20 10.61
CA GLN A 252 17.82 3.22 10.04
C GLN A 252 18.50 4.05 11.13
N ALA A 253 17.75 4.47 12.15
CA ALA A 253 18.29 5.19 13.30
C ALA A 253 19.25 4.33 14.11
N LEU A 254 18.96 3.03 14.33
CA LEU A 254 19.85 2.12 15.05
C LEU A 254 21.23 2.04 14.39
N ASN A 255 21.28 1.92 13.06
CA ASN A 255 22.55 1.95 12.32
C ASN A 255 23.31 3.27 12.48
N ALA A 256 22.61 4.40 12.40
CA ALA A 256 23.25 5.72 12.52
C ALA A 256 23.78 6.01 13.94
N TRP A 257 23.02 5.63 14.98
CA TRP A 257 23.36 5.91 16.37
C TRP A 257 24.30 4.89 17.00
N ASN A 258 24.27 3.64 16.53
CA ASN A 258 24.97 2.53 17.16
C ASN A 258 25.68 1.64 16.13
N PRO A 259 26.62 2.19 15.34
CA PRO A 259 27.31 1.43 14.29
C PRO A 259 28.07 0.21 14.84
N GLU A 260 28.53 0.27 16.10
CA GLU A 260 29.23 -0.84 16.75
C GLU A 260 28.37 -2.09 16.93
N PHE A 261 27.03 -1.97 17.02
CA PHE A 261 26.15 -3.14 17.09
C PHE A 261 26.28 -4.03 15.85
N PHE A 262 26.58 -3.44 14.70
CA PHE A 262 26.70 -4.12 13.42
C PHE A 262 28.14 -4.46 13.04
N ARG A 263 29.14 -3.82 13.65
CA ARG A 263 30.57 -4.11 13.39
C ARG A 263 31.11 -5.17 14.34
N THR A 264 30.85 -5.02 15.63
CA THR A 264 31.46 -5.83 16.68
C THR A 264 30.46 -6.47 17.63
N GLY A 265 29.20 -6.04 17.58
CA GLY A 265 28.12 -6.50 18.46
C GLY A 265 27.36 -7.74 17.97
N VAL A 266 26.13 -7.88 18.48
CA VAL A 266 25.22 -9.02 18.25
C VAL A 266 24.80 -9.16 16.77
N LEU A 267 24.88 -8.07 16.00
CA LEU A 267 24.54 -8.05 14.58
C LEU A 267 25.79 -8.03 13.68
N SER A 268 26.97 -8.37 14.19
CA SER A 268 28.22 -8.44 13.42
C SER A 268 28.18 -9.40 12.23
N TRP A 269 27.32 -10.42 12.27
CA TRP A 269 27.09 -11.31 11.13
C TRP A 269 26.50 -10.60 9.89
N LEU A 270 25.91 -9.41 10.05
CA LEU A 270 25.45 -8.56 8.95
C LEU A 270 26.56 -7.66 8.38
N GLU A 271 27.70 -7.53 9.05
CA GLU A 271 28.83 -6.67 8.65
C GLU A 271 29.19 -6.79 7.16
N PRO A 272 29.29 -8.00 6.57
CA PRO A 272 29.66 -8.16 5.16
C PRO A 272 28.67 -7.50 4.18
N VAL A 273 27.42 -7.29 4.61
CA VAL A 273 26.33 -6.76 3.77
C VAL A 273 26.07 -5.27 4.05
N LEU A 274 26.51 -4.72 5.19
CA LEU A 274 26.26 -3.31 5.56
C LEU A 274 26.72 -2.30 4.49
N PRO A 275 27.89 -2.43 3.85
CA PRO A 275 28.33 -1.47 2.83
C PRO A 275 27.37 -1.39 1.63
N TYR A 276 26.61 -2.46 1.39
CA TYR A 276 25.64 -2.58 0.31
C TYR A 276 24.20 -2.30 0.76
N MET A 277 23.99 -1.94 2.04
CA MET A 277 22.66 -1.72 2.58
C MET A 277 22.18 -0.30 2.29
N ASN A 278 21.12 -0.16 1.49
CA ASN A 278 20.39 1.10 1.39
C ASN A 278 19.40 1.23 2.56
N TRP A 279 19.80 1.96 3.60
CA TRP A 279 19.03 2.11 4.83
C TRP A 279 17.68 2.83 4.65
N TRP A 280 17.60 3.78 3.71
CA TRP A 280 16.33 4.42 3.36
C TRP A 280 15.34 3.40 2.81
N ASN A 281 15.78 2.58 1.85
CA ASN A 281 14.94 1.55 1.28
C ASN A 281 14.59 0.47 2.31
N MET A 282 15.49 0.20 3.26
CA MET A 282 15.20 -0.75 4.33
C MET A 282 14.16 -0.25 5.32
N MET A 283 14.24 1.02 5.70
CA MET A 283 13.19 1.68 6.47
C MET A 283 11.83 1.55 5.77
N GLU A 284 11.77 1.83 4.46
CA GLU A 284 10.52 1.74 3.70
C GLU A 284 9.98 0.32 3.58
N ILE A 285 10.84 -0.67 3.33
CA ILE A 285 10.47 -2.09 3.32
C ILE A 285 9.91 -2.51 4.68
N THR A 286 10.58 -2.16 5.77
CA THR A 286 10.13 -2.52 7.11
C THR A 286 8.84 -1.81 7.49
N PHE A 287 8.69 -0.53 7.16
CA PHE A 287 7.44 0.19 7.37
C PHE A 287 6.29 -0.51 6.65
N GLY A 288 6.43 -0.77 5.34
CA GLY A 288 5.43 -1.46 4.56
C GLY A 288 5.09 -2.84 5.13
N ALA A 289 6.09 -3.58 5.58
CA ALA A 289 5.88 -4.92 6.14
C ALA A 289 5.11 -4.89 7.46
N VAL A 290 5.50 -4.02 8.39
CA VAL A 290 4.82 -3.90 9.69
C VAL A 290 3.41 -3.34 9.51
N ALA A 291 3.24 -2.33 8.66
CA ALA A 291 1.92 -1.78 8.35
C ALA A 291 1.00 -2.83 7.70
N GLY A 292 1.50 -3.59 6.72
CA GLY A 292 0.75 -4.67 6.08
C GLY A 292 0.35 -5.77 7.08
N PHE A 293 1.28 -6.16 7.97
CA PHE A 293 1.01 -7.12 9.03
C PHE A 293 -0.16 -6.68 9.92
N PHE A 294 -0.08 -5.48 10.49
CA PHE A 294 -1.10 -4.99 11.42
C PHE A 294 -2.43 -4.66 10.73
N LEU A 295 -2.41 -4.28 9.44
CA LEU A 295 -3.62 -4.09 8.67
C LEU A 295 -4.39 -5.42 8.49
N ALA A 296 -3.68 -6.51 8.18
CA ALA A 296 -4.25 -7.85 8.10
C ALA A 296 -4.80 -8.34 9.46
N VAL A 297 -4.06 -8.09 10.54
CA VAL A 297 -4.52 -8.39 11.91
C VAL A 297 -5.78 -7.59 12.25
N GLY A 298 -5.83 -6.31 11.88
CA GLY A 298 -7.01 -5.46 12.03
C GLY A 298 -8.23 -6.00 11.30
N LEU A 299 -8.06 -6.39 10.03
CA LEU A 299 -9.13 -6.99 9.24
C LEU A 299 -9.56 -8.33 9.83
N TRP A 300 -8.63 -9.15 10.31
CA TRP A 300 -8.94 -10.40 10.98
C TRP A 300 -9.83 -10.22 12.21
N PHE A 301 -9.53 -9.26 13.08
CA PHE A 301 -10.39 -8.99 14.25
C PHE A 301 -11.79 -8.53 13.84
N ASN A 302 -11.92 -7.88 12.68
CA ASN A 302 -13.19 -7.39 12.16
C ASN A 302 -13.80 -8.28 11.07
N ARG A 303 -13.27 -9.49 10.83
CA ARG A 303 -13.66 -10.38 9.72
C ARG A 303 -15.13 -10.78 9.72
N HIS A 304 -15.76 -10.81 10.89
CA HIS A 304 -17.19 -11.10 11.06
C HIS A 304 -18.10 -9.98 10.53
N MET A 305 -17.54 -8.80 10.23
CA MET A 305 -18.25 -7.67 9.63
C MET A 305 -18.08 -7.61 8.11
N ILE A 306 -17.28 -8.50 7.52
CA ILE A 306 -17.17 -8.62 6.06
C ILE A 306 -18.49 -9.22 5.56
N GLN A 307 -19.17 -8.51 4.67
CA GLN A 307 -20.47 -8.96 4.16
C GLN A 307 -20.31 -10.00 3.05
N GLU A 308 -21.27 -10.90 2.93
CA GLU A 308 -21.43 -11.72 1.73
C GLU A 308 -21.97 -10.84 0.59
N THR A 309 -21.65 -11.16 -0.66
CA THR A 309 -22.07 -10.38 -1.83
C THR A 309 -22.81 -11.26 -2.82
N GLU A 310 -24.04 -10.87 -3.16
CA GLU A 310 -24.79 -11.46 -4.27
C GLU A 310 -24.63 -10.60 -5.53
N GLU A 311 -24.81 -11.21 -6.71
CA GLU A 311 -24.71 -10.49 -7.99
C GLU A 311 -25.78 -9.39 -8.14
N SER A 312 -26.95 -9.58 -7.53
CA SER A 312 -28.05 -8.62 -7.46
C SER A 312 -27.71 -7.36 -6.66
N ASP A 313 -26.71 -7.44 -5.76
CA ASP A 313 -26.33 -6.37 -4.85
C ASP A 313 -25.27 -5.42 -5.41
N GLU A 314 -24.87 -5.58 -6.68
CA GLU A 314 -23.81 -4.82 -7.32
C GLU A 314 -24.30 -3.77 -8.33
N PRO A 315 -24.87 -2.64 -7.88
CA PRO A 315 -25.32 -1.59 -8.78
C PRO A 315 -24.11 -0.96 -9.50
N THR A 316 -24.30 -0.76 -10.81
CA THR A 316 -23.41 0.04 -11.64
C THR A 316 -24.20 1.27 -12.08
N GLU A 317 -23.94 2.40 -11.42
CA GLU A 317 -24.72 3.63 -11.58
C GLU A 317 -24.19 4.50 -12.73
N ILE A 318 -22.92 4.33 -13.09
CA ILE A 318 -22.27 5.11 -14.16
C ILE A 318 -22.42 4.36 -15.48
N SER A 319 -22.86 5.07 -16.54
CA SER A 319 -22.95 4.48 -17.87
C SER A 319 -21.55 4.23 -18.46
N PRO A 320 -21.37 3.25 -19.37
CA PRO A 320 -20.05 2.94 -19.94
C PRO A 320 -19.37 4.16 -20.57
N GLY A 321 -20.12 5.00 -21.28
CA GLY A 321 -19.58 6.22 -21.89
C GLY A 321 -18.95 7.15 -20.86
N TRP A 322 -19.64 7.41 -19.75
CA TRP A 322 -19.11 8.23 -18.66
C TRP A 322 -17.94 7.56 -17.94
N GLU A 323 -17.93 6.23 -17.79
CA GLU A 323 -16.77 5.53 -17.25
C GLU A 323 -15.50 5.80 -18.08
N PHE A 324 -15.60 5.72 -19.41
CA PHE A 324 -14.49 6.02 -20.31
C PHE A 324 -14.12 7.51 -20.31
N THR A 325 -15.10 8.42 -20.28
CA THR A 325 -14.83 9.86 -20.18
C THR A 325 -14.03 10.18 -18.92
N LEU A 326 -14.47 9.69 -17.76
CA LEU A 326 -13.74 9.88 -16.50
C LEU A 326 -12.33 9.30 -16.59
N LEU A 327 -12.15 8.14 -17.26
CA LEU A 327 -10.85 7.47 -17.36
C LEU A 327 -9.89 8.32 -18.19
N ILE A 328 -10.34 8.80 -19.35
CA ILE A 328 -9.57 9.68 -20.21
C ILE A 328 -9.19 10.96 -19.47
N CYS A 329 -10.15 11.58 -18.75
CA CYS A 329 -9.89 12.75 -17.93
C CYS A 329 -8.82 12.46 -16.86
N HIS A 330 -8.96 11.38 -16.09
CA HIS A 330 -8.01 11.03 -15.05
C HIS A 330 -6.61 10.74 -15.61
N VAL A 331 -6.51 9.95 -16.68
CA VAL A 331 -5.22 9.64 -17.33
C VAL A 331 -4.58 10.90 -17.90
N TYR A 332 -5.36 11.80 -18.51
CA TYR A 332 -4.87 13.09 -18.97
C TYR A 332 -4.26 13.90 -17.82
N PHE A 333 -4.97 14.04 -16.71
CA PHE A 333 -4.46 14.76 -15.53
C PHE A 333 -3.25 14.05 -14.91
N LEU A 334 -3.29 12.72 -14.78
CA LEU A 334 -2.23 11.91 -14.18
C LEU A 334 -0.93 11.98 -14.98
N VAL A 335 -0.99 11.76 -16.29
CA VAL A 335 0.18 11.83 -17.17
C VAL A 335 0.63 13.27 -17.34
N GLY A 336 -0.32 14.19 -17.54
CA GLY A 336 -0.13 15.63 -17.60
C GLY A 336 0.69 16.18 -16.45
N SER A 337 0.24 15.90 -15.22
CA SER A 337 0.89 16.35 -13.99
C SER A 337 2.19 15.63 -13.65
N GLY A 338 2.31 14.34 -14.02
CA GLY A 338 3.46 13.52 -13.65
C GLY A 338 4.66 13.64 -14.58
N PHE A 339 4.43 13.98 -15.86
CA PHE A 339 5.47 13.90 -16.89
C PHE A 339 5.61 15.15 -17.74
N PHE A 340 4.68 16.12 -17.65
CA PHE A 340 4.78 17.39 -18.36
C PHE A 340 4.94 18.56 -17.39
N ALA A 341 5.79 19.53 -17.73
CA ALA A 341 6.04 20.72 -16.93
C ALA A 341 4.94 21.78 -17.10
N VAL A 342 3.67 21.40 -16.89
CA VAL A 342 2.51 22.29 -17.01
C VAL A 342 2.05 22.71 -15.60
N ALA A 343 2.28 23.98 -15.25
CA ALA A 343 1.98 24.52 -13.92
C ALA A 343 0.50 24.36 -13.51
N ALA A 344 -0.45 24.45 -14.46
CA ALA A 344 -1.86 24.23 -14.17
C ALA A 344 -2.19 22.77 -13.77
N LEU A 345 -1.35 21.81 -14.15
CA LEU A 345 -1.56 20.39 -13.89
C LEU A 345 -0.77 19.90 -12.66
N SER A 346 0.30 20.58 -12.25
CA SER A 346 1.13 20.16 -11.10
C SER A 346 0.35 20.09 -9.78
N GLU A 347 -0.69 20.91 -9.63
CA GLU A 347 -1.57 20.88 -8.46
C GLU A 347 -2.36 19.57 -8.33
N TYR A 348 -2.58 18.84 -9.43
CA TYR A 348 -3.36 17.61 -9.43
C TYR A 348 -2.75 16.50 -8.55
N GLN A 349 -1.42 16.39 -8.55
CA GLN A 349 -0.70 15.46 -7.69
C GLN A 349 -0.28 16.07 -6.35
N SER A 350 -0.53 17.37 -6.13
CA SER A 350 -0.08 18.04 -4.90
C SER A 350 -0.88 17.62 -3.66
N PHE A 351 -2.10 17.10 -3.85
CA PHE A 351 -2.92 16.53 -2.79
C PHE A 351 -3.51 15.20 -3.22
N GLY A 352 -3.28 14.15 -2.43
CA GLY A 352 -3.85 12.83 -2.70
C GLY A 352 -5.38 12.81 -2.79
N LEU A 353 -6.08 13.71 -2.08
CA LEU A 353 -7.53 13.92 -2.20
C LEU A 353 -7.97 14.35 -3.61
N ILE A 354 -7.19 15.23 -4.27
CA ILE A 354 -7.49 15.71 -5.63
C ILE A 354 -7.17 14.61 -6.64
N LEU A 355 -6.00 13.98 -6.51
CA LEU A 355 -5.57 12.86 -7.34
C LEU A 355 -6.63 11.75 -7.38
N CYS A 356 -7.26 11.46 -6.24
CA CYS A 356 -8.20 10.35 -6.11
C CYS A 356 -9.67 10.73 -6.35
N ALA A 357 -9.98 12.00 -6.60
CA ALA A 357 -11.37 12.44 -6.73
C ALA A 357 -12.12 11.71 -7.86
N ILE A 358 -11.54 11.68 -9.06
CA ILE A 358 -12.12 10.97 -10.22
C ILE A 358 -12.12 9.45 -10.00
N PRO A 359 -10.98 8.81 -9.63
CA PRO A 359 -10.96 7.38 -9.35
C PRO A 359 -11.97 6.91 -8.31
N LEU A 360 -12.19 7.66 -7.21
CA LEU A 360 -13.15 7.25 -6.18
C LEU A 360 -14.58 7.18 -6.71
N ILE A 361 -15.00 8.19 -7.48
CA ILE A 361 -16.31 8.21 -8.13
C ILE A 361 -16.44 7.02 -9.09
N GLY A 362 -15.41 6.82 -9.92
CA GLY A 362 -15.34 5.71 -10.86
C GLY A 362 -15.40 4.34 -10.18
N VAL A 363 -14.60 4.10 -9.16
CA VAL A 363 -14.51 2.80 -8.46
C VAL A 363 -15.82 2.45 -7.75
N VAL A 364 -16.45 3.43 -7.08
CA VAL A 364 -17.70 3.19 -6.36
C VAL A 364 -18.86 2.95 -7.33
N GLY A 365 -18.94 3.69 -8.45
CA GLY A 365 -20.08 3.62 -9.37
C GLY A 365 -19.94 2.77 -10.62
N GLY A 366 -18.71 2.45 -11.01
CA GLY A 366 -18.38 1.91 -12.31
C GLY A 366 -18.25 0.40 -12.33
N ARG A 367 -18.40 -0.16 -13.54
CA ARG A 367 -18.27 -1.59 -13.83
C ARG A 367 -16.85 -1.99 -14.24
N TYR A 368 -16.10 -1.08 -14.88
CA TYR A 368 -14.74 -1.31 -15.34
C TYR A 368 -13.72 -0.63 -14.43
N TRP A 369 -14.08 0.52 -13.86
CA TRP A 369 -13.21 1.34 -13.04
C TRP A 369 -12.48 0.61 -11.92
N PRO A 370 -13.10 -0.29 -11.13
CA PRO A 370 -12.37 -1.03 -10.10
C PRO A 370 -11.20 -1.83 -10.67
N TYR A 371 -11.42 -2.52 -11.79
CA TYR A 371 -10.38 -3.29 -12.49
C TYR A 371 -9.31 -2.39 -13.11
N LEU A 372 -9.73 -1.29 -13.76
CA LEU A 372 -8.83 -0.32 -14.38
C LEU A 372 -7.96 0.40 -13.34
N CYS A 373 -8.54 0.74 -12.19
CA CYS A 373 -7.84 1.38 -11.07
C CYS A 373 -6.79 0.44 -10.47
N ALA A 374 -7.15 -0.83 -10.22
CA ALA A 374 -6.27 -1.81 -9.59
C ALA A 374 -5.11 -2.27 -10.50
N LEU A 375 -5.26 -2.17 -11.82
CA LEU A 375 -4.29 -2.67 -12.79
C LEU A 375 -3.62 -1.52 -13.58
N PRO A 376 -4.11 -1.08 -14.76
CA PRO A 376 -3.36 -0.14 -15.59
C PRO A 376 -3.19 1.24 -14.95
N VAL A 377 -4.20 1.81 -14.27
CA VAL A 377 -4.10 3.17 -13.72
C VAL A 377 -3.02 3.25 -12.64
N ALA A 378 -2.94 2.27 -11.74
CA ALA A 378 -1.88 2.18 -10.73
C ALA A 378 -0.49 1.95 -11.36
N ALA A 379 -0.42 1.33 -12.55
CA ALA A 379 0.83 1.04 -13.24
C ALA A 379 1.40 2.24 -14.03
N VAL A 380 0.55 3.17 -14.51
CA VAL A 380 0.97 4.33 -15.32
C VAL A 380 2.17 5.07 -14.73
N PRO A 381 2.17 5.47 -13.43
CA PRO A 381 3.25 6.28 -12.89
C PRO A 381 4.55 5.51 -12.77
N ILE A 382 4.48 4.20 -12.47
CA ILE A 382 5.65 3.33 -12.35
C ILE A 382 6.29 3.13 -13.72
N ALA A 383 5.49 2.70 -14.71
CA ALA A 383 5.92 2.52 -16.09
C ALA A 383 6.58 3.78 -16.67
N GLY A 384 5.93 4.93 -16.53
CA GLY A 384 6.44 6.20 -17.04
C GLY A 384 7.72 6.66 -16.34
N LYS A 385 7.82 6.50 -15.01
CA LYS A 385 9.04 6.87 -14.25
C LYS A 385 10.21 5.92 -14.55
N THR A 386 9.95 4.64 -14.79
CA THR A 386 10.97 3.69 -15.26
C THR A 386 11.51 4.08 -16.63
N LEU A 387 10.62 4.41 -17.58
CA LEU A 387 11.03 4.94 -18.88
C LEU A 387 11.85 6.22 -18.75
N LEU A 388 11.36 7.19 -17.96
CA LEU A 388 12.04 8.47 -17.76
C LEU A 388 13.45 8.26 -17.22
N ASN A 389 13.61 7.40 -16.21
CA ASN A 389 14.91 7.12 -15.63
C ASN A 389 15.86 6.47 -16.64
N LEU A 390 15.45 5.36 -17.25
CA LEU A 390 16.34 4.50 -18.03
C LEU A 390 16.59 4.98 -19.46
N SER A 391 15.64 5.70 -20.06
CA SER A 391 15.74 6.11 -21.48
C SER A 391 15.99 7.60 -21.69
N TYR A 392 15.62 8.45 -20.73
CA TYR A 392 15.77 9.90 -20.86
C TYR A 392 16.82 10.49 -19.91
N GLN A 393 16.94 9.98 -18.68
CA GLN A 393 17.88 10.51 -17.69
C GLN A 393 19.25 9.83 -17.76
N SER A 394 19.30 8.50 -17.66
CA SER A 394 20.57 7.75 -17.67
C SER A 394 20.98 7.25 -19.06
N THR A 395 20.04 7.20 -20.01
CA THR A 395 20.26 6.67 -21.36
C THR A 395 20.76 5.22 -21.43
N ASP A 396 20.53 4.44 -20.37
CA ASP A 396 20.88 3.01 -20.29
C ASP A 396 20.11 2.15 -21.30
N THR A 397 18.94 2.61 -21.74
CA THR A 397 18.08 1.92 -22.72
C THR A 397 17.65 2.87 -23.81
N ALA A 398 17.86 2.49 -25.08
CA ALA A 398 17.42 3.27 -26.24
C ALA A 398 15.93 3.64 -26.14
N ILE A 399 15.56 4.86 -26.54
CA ILE A 399 14.21 5.43 -26.33
C ILE A 399 13.11 4.50 -26.86
N VAL A 400 13.23 4.00 -28.09
CA VAL A 400 12.23 3.10 -28.70
C VAL A 400 12.09 1.82 -27.89
N THR A 401 13.20 1.22 -27.50
CA THR A 401 13.23 0.01 -26.65
C THR A 401 12.61 0.27 -25.29
N GLY A 402 12.91 1.40 -24.66
CA GLY A 402 12.33 1.79 -23.37
C GLY A 402 10.82 1.97 -23.45
N TRP A 403 10.31 2.64 -24.49
CA TRP A 403 8.86 2.79 -24.69
C TRP A 403 8.18 1.43 -24.85
N VAL A 404 8.76 0.53 -25.65
CA VAL A 404 8.20 -0.81 -25.86
C VAL A 404 8.20 -1.63 -24.58
N LEU A 405 9.35 -1.73 -23.90
CA LEU A 405 9.54 -2.61 -22.74
C LEU A 405 8.91 -2.10 -21.45
N TYR A 406 9.00 -0.78 -21.20
CA TYR A 406 8.59 -0.22 -19.90
C TYR A 406 7.21 0.42 -19.92
N VAL A 407 6.65 0.74 -21.09
CA VAL A 407 5.33 1.36 -21.20
C VAL A 407 4.37 0.50 -22.03
N ILE A 408 4.62 0.32 -23.33
CA ILE A 408 3.63 -0.29 -24.24
C ILE A 408 3.26 -1.71 -23.80
N ILE A 409 4.23 -2.58 -23.56
CA ILE A 409 3.98 -3.97 -23.15
C ILE A 409 3.29 -4.00 -21.76
N PRO A 410 3.85 -3.42 -20.68
CA PRO A 410 3.24 -3.40 -19.36
C PRO A 410 1.81 -2.83 -19.34
N MET A 411 1.59 -1.71 -20.03
CA MET A 411 0.30 -1.03 -20.04
C MET A 411 -0.74 -1.78 -20.87
N THR A 412 -0.34 -2.34 -22.02
CA THR A 412 -1.26 -3.15 -22.85
C THR A 412 -1.67 -4.42 -22.11
N LEU A 413 -0.72 -5.13 -21.50
CA LEU A 413 -1.02 -6.33 -20.71
C LEU A 413 -1.94 -6.00 -19.53
N SER A 414 -1.65 -4.93 -18.78
CA SER A 414 -2.48 -4.51 -17.65
C SER A 414 -3.89 -4.13 -18.08
N PHE A 415 -4.02 -3.39 -19.19
CA PHE A 415 -5.31 -2.94 -19.70
C PHE A 415 -6.16 -4.08 -20.27
N VAL A 416 -5.57 -4.95 -21.09
CA VAL A 416 -6.24 -6.15 -21.62
C VAL A 416 -6.68 -7.07 -20.49
N LEU A 417 -5.80 -7.29 -19.50
CA LEU A 417 -6.12 -8.10 -18.33
C LEU A 417 -7.28 -7.51 -17.53
N ALA A 418 -7.30 -6.19 -17.31
CA ALA A 418 -8.39 -5.51 -16.61
C ALA A 418 -9.74 -5.68 -17.33
N LEU A 419 -9.77 -5.50 -18.66
CA LEU A 419 -10.99 -5.69 -19.44
C LEU A 419 -11.45 -7.16 -19.47
N TRP A 420 -10.51 -8.10 -19.54
CA TRP A 420 -10.80 -9.52 -19.51
C TRP A 420 -11.37 -9.95 -18.15
N LEU A 421 -10.76 -9.53 -17.04
CA LEU A 421 -11.27 -9.78 -15.69
C LEU A 421 -12.63 -9.11 -15.45
N ALA A 422 -12.84 -7.88 -15.92
CA ALA A 422 -14.14 -7.22 -15.86
C ALA A 422 -15.21 -7.99 -16.63
N ASN A 423 -14.86 -8.55 -17.78
CA ASN A 423 -15.78 -9.38 -18.57
C ASN A 423 -16.10 -10.71 -17.90
N LEU A 424 -15.12 -11.35 -17.24
CA LEU A 424 -15.34 -12.54 -16.44
C LEU A 424 -16.20 -12.25 -15.21
N GLY A 425 -15.97 -11.12 -14.53
CA GLY A 425 -16.78 -10.67 -13.39
C GLY A 425 -18.26 -10.55 -13.76
N ARG A 426 -18.58 -9.97 -14.93
CA ARG A 426 -19.95 -9.92 -15.45
C ARG A 426 -20.55 -11.28 -15.82
N ARG A 427 -19.73 -12.32 -15.96
CA ARG A 427 -20.17 -13.70 -16.19
C ARG A 427 -20.22 -14.51 -14.88
N GLY A 428 -20.21 -13.83 -13.74
CA GLY A 428 -20.32 -14.44 -12.41
C GLY A 428 -19.01 -14.98 -11.84
N GLN A 429 -17.86 -14.51 -12.32
CA GLN A 429 -16.57 -14.89 -11.73
C GLN A 429 -16.51 -14.47 -10.25
N LYS A 430 -16.14 -15.41 -9.39
CA LYS A 430 -15.85 -15.15 -7.98
C LYS A 430 -14.51 -14.44 -7.79
N SER A 431 -14.31 -13.88 -6.61
CA SER A 431 -13.14 -13.10 -6.23
C SER A 431 -11.86 -13.92 -6.16
N LEU A 432 -11.91 -15.21 -5.79
CA LEU A 432 -10.71 -16.03 -5.66
C LEU A 432 -9.90 -16.13 -6.98
N PRO A 433 -10.49 -16.53 -8.14
CA PRO A 433 -9.78 -16.49 -9.42
C PRO A 433 -9.29 -15.10 -9.80
N PHE A 434 -10.08 -14.06 -9.56
CA PHE A 434 -9.70 -12.67 -9.83
C PHE A 434 -8.47 -12.26 -9.01
N ALA A 435 -8.47 -12.52 -7.71
CA ALA A 435 -7.40 -12.16 -6.80
C ALA A 435 -6.12 -12.95 -7.09
N ARG A 436 -6.23 -14.24 -7.44
CA ARG A 436 -5.08 -15.05 -7.87
C ARG A 436 -4.37 -14.46 -9.08
N ILE A 437 -5.13 -14.15 -10.13
CA ILE A 437 -4.59 -13.62 -11.38
C ILE A 437 -4.04 -12.21 -11.18
N GLY A 438 -4.79 -11.34 -10.49
CA GLY A 438 -4.40 -9.97 -10.20
C GLY A 438 -3.15 -9.89 -9.32
N LEU A 439 -3.06 -10.68 -8.25
CA LEU A 439 -1.89 -10.71 -7.36
C LEU A 439 -0.65 -11.21 -8.10
N LEU A 440 -0.76 -12.31 -8.86
CA LEU A 440 0.37 -12.85 -9.61
C LEU A 440 0.88 -11.84 -10.64
N PHE A 441 -0.03 -11.28 -11.44
CA PHE A 441 0.32 -10.30 -12.46
C PHE A 441 1.00 -9.06 -11.86
N THR A 442 0.41 -8.47 -10.82
CA THR A 442 0.92 -7.23 -10.22
C THR A 442 2.23 -7.45 -9.47
N THR A 443 2.40 -8.58 -8.80
CA THR A 443 3.67 -8.96 -8.16
C THR A 443 4.81 -8.94 -9.17
N TRP A 444 4.66 -9.66 -10.29
CA TRP A 444 5.72 -9.76 -11.28
C TRP A 444 5.88 -8.51 -12.15
N LEU A 445 4.80 -7.77 -12.41
CA LEU A 445 4.86 -6.49 -13.10
C LEU A 445 5.71 -5.47 -12.32
N TYR A 446 5.37 -5.25 -11.05
CA TYR A 446 6.07 -4.25 -10.23
C TYR A 446 7.46 -4.72 -9.84
N PHE A 447 7.66 -6.02 -9.60
CA PHE A 447 9.00 -6.59 -9.44
C PHE A 447 9.87 -6.32 -10.67
N GLY A 448 9.38 -6.64 -11.87
CA GLY A 448 10.12 -6.48 -13.13
C GLY A 448 10.47 -5.03 -13.44
N LEU A 449 9.50 -4.11 -13.32
CA LEU A 449 9.74 -2.67 -13.52
C LEU A 449 10.74 -2.11 -12.51
N ASN A 450 10.66 -2.53 -11.24
CA ASN A 450 11.62 -2.12 -10.23
C ASN A 450 13.02 -2.73 -10.45
N LEU A 451 13.09 -4.00 -10.88
CA LEU A 451 14.35 -4.65 -11.20
C LEU A 451 15.06 -3.93 -12.36
N ALA A 452 14.31 -3.53 -13.40
CA ALA A 452 14.83 -2.71 -14.48
C ALA A 452 15.28 -1.34 -13.99
N PHE A 453 14.48 -0.65 -13.18
CA PHE A 453 14.81 0.66 -12.59
C PHE A 453 16.14 0.62 -11.82
N PHE A 454 16.43 -0.51 -11.17
CA PHE A 454 17.69 -0.74 -10.45
C PHE A 454 18.84 -1.26 -11.32
N ARG A 455 18.68 -1.36 -12.65
CA ARG A 455 19.69 -1.92 -13.57
C ARG A 455 20.05 -3.38 -13.23
N ILE A 456 19.04 -4.15 -12.81
CA ILE A 456 19.14 -5.59 -12.57
C ILE A 456 20.25 -5.91 -11.55
N PRO A 457 20.13 -5.46 -10.28
CA PRO A 457 21.11 -5.69 -9.23
C PRO A 457 21.01 -7.14 -8.71
N TRP A 458 21.34 -8.09 -9.58
CA TRP A 458 21.15 -9.51 -9.35
C TRP A 458 22.11 -10.00 -8.25
N PRO A 459 21.67 -10.86 -7.31
CA PRO A 459 22.55 -11.34 -6.24
C PRO A 459 23.67 -12.27 -6.73
N PHE A 460 23.60 -12.73 -7.98
CA PHE A 460 24.57 -13.65 -8.57
C PHE A 460 25.49 -12.98 -9.60
N THR A 461 25.48 -11.65 -9.72
CA THR A 461 26.46 -10.91 -10.53
C THR A 461 27.73 -10.62 -9.72
N GLU A 462 28.85 -10.40 -10.41
CA GLU A 462 30.14 -10.10 -9.78
C GLU A 462 30.12 -8.76 -9.01
N GLU A 463 29.23 -7.84 -9.37
CA GLU A 463 29.08 -6.54 -8.71
C GLU A 463 27.84 -6.52 -7.79
N ILE A 464 28.07 -6.55 -6.47
CA ILE A 464 27.03 -6.29 -5.47
C ILE A 464 26.84 -4.77 -5.35
N THR A 465 25.60 -4.31 -5.45
CA THR A 465 25.25 -2.89 -5.37
C THR A 465 24.47 -2.57 -4.10
N GLY A 466 24.32 -1.28 -3.79
CA GLY A 466 23.44 -0.78 -2.72
C GLY A 466 21.97 -1.24 -2.81
N ARG A 467 21.56 -1.82 -3.95
CA ARG A 467 20.19 -2.30 -4.19
C ARG A 467 20.06 -3.82 -4.12
N THR A 468 21.17 -4.55 -4.15
CA THR A 468 21.18 -6.02 -4.16
C THR A 468 20.47 -6.62 -2.93
N PRO A 469 20.68 -6.14 -1.68
CA PRO A 469 19.96 -6.69 -0.52
C PRO A 469 18.44 -6.53 -0.62
N SER A 470 17.97 -5.38 -1.08
CA SER A 470 16.54 -5.13 -1.28
C SER A 470 15.94 -6.02 -2.37
N THR A 471 16.69 -6.27 -3.45
CA THR A 471 16.27 -7.18 -4.52
C THR A 471 16.11 -8.61 -4.03
N VAL A 472 17.01 -9.10 -3.17
CA VAL A 472 16.86 -10.42 -2.53
C VAL A 472 15.56 -10.49 -1.72
N ILE A 473 15.26 -9.45 -0.93
CA ILE A 473 13.99 -9.38 -0.18
C ILE A 473 12.78 -9.39 -1.13
N PHE A 474 12.84 -8.63 -2.23
CA PHE A 474 11.75 -8.60 -3.21
C PHE A 474 11.57 -9.93 -3.94
N ILE A 475 12.65 -10.69 -4.20
CA ILE A 475 12.57 -12.05 -4.74
C ILE A 475 11.84 -12.96 -3.75
N VAL A 476 12.23 -12.95 -2.47
CA VAL A 476 11.57 -13.75 -1.42
C VAL A 476 10.09 -13.40 -1.32
N CYS A 477 9.75 -12.11 -1.30
CA CYS A 477 8.36 -11.65 -1.27
C CYS A 477 7.59 -12.11 -2.52
N SER A 478 8.18 -11.97 -3.71
CA SER A 478 7.53 -12.35 -4.98
C SER A 478 7.27 -13.85 -5.07
N VAL A 479 8.22 -14.67 -4.62
CA VAL A 479 8.07 -16.13 -4.54
C VAL A 479 6.98 -16.49 -3.54
N ALA A 480 7.00 -15.92 -2.33
CA ALA A 480 6.00 -16.20 -1.30
C ALA A 480 4.57 -15.82 -1.75
N LEU A 481 4.40 -14.66 -2.39
CA LEU A 481 3.11 -14.25 -2.95
C LEU A 481 2.66 -15.16 -4.11
N THR A 482 3.60 -15.63 -4.93
CA THR A 482 3.31 -16.61 -5.98
C THR A 482 2.86 -17.95 -5.39
N LEU A 483 3.53 -18.45 -4.36
CA LEU A 483 3.13 -19.66 -3.65
C LEU A 483 1.76 -19.49 -3.00
N ALA A 484 1.48 -18.32 -2.42
CA ALA A 484 0.17 -18.01 -1.86
C ALA A 484 -0.93 -18.11 -2.93
N VAL A 485 -0.70 -17.57 -4.13
CA VAL A 485 -1.65 -17.70 -5.26
C VAL A 485 -1.90 -19.16 -5.64
N ILE A 486 -0.84 -19.97 -5.71
CA ILE A 486 -0.93 -21.39 -6.07
C ILE A 486 -1.71 -22.17 -5.00
N PHE A 487 -1.44 -21.93 -3.72
CA PHE A 487 -1.99 -22.72 -2.63
C PHE A 487 -3.31 -22.18 -2.03
N ALA A 488 -3.67 -20.92 -2.29
CA ALA A 488 -4.90 -20.31 -1.77
C ALA A 488 -6.12 -20.98 -2.40
N GLY A 489 -6.80 -21.89 -1.70
CA GLY A 489 -8.02 -22.57 -2.16
C GLY A 489 -8.03 -24.08 -1.95
N PHE A 490 -6.89 -24.72 -1.70
CA PHE A 490 -6.83 -26.16 -1.39
C PHE A 490 -7.55 -26.54 -0.07
N ARG A 491 -7.84 -25.57 0.80
CA ARG A 491 -8.61 -25.79 2.04
C ARG A 491 -10.13 -25.80 1.85
N SER A 492 -10.66 -25.22 0.77
CA SER A 492 -12.11 -25.17 0.55
C SER A 492 -12.69 -26.55 0.21
N GLN A 493 -11.96 -27.36 -0.55
CA GLN A 493 -12.39 -28.70 -0.96
C GLN A 493 -12.34 -29.71 0.20
N ALA A 494 -11.30 -29.64 1.06
CA ALA A 494 -11.17 -30.55 2.18
C ALA A 494 -12.24 -30.38 3.28
N SER A 495 -12.91 -29.22 3.35
CA SER A 495 -14.04 -29.00 4.26
C SER A 495 -15.39 -29.39 3.66
N GLU A 496 -15.53 -29.35 2.33
CA GLU A 496 -16.74 -29.81 1.64
C GLU A 496 -16.80 -31.34 1.56
N ASP A 497 -15.66 -32.02 1.47
CA ASP A 497 -15.58 -33.50 1.49
C ASP A 497 -15.75 -34.09 2.91
N ALA A 498 -15.81 -33.25 3.95
CA ALA A 498 -15.92 -33.64 5.36
C ALA A 498 -17.24 -33.22 6.04
N SER A 499 -18.17 -32.63 5.29
CA SER A 499 -19.56 -32.33 5.68
C SER A 499 -20.52 -33.22 4.92
#